data_AF-A0A2Z5FYU5-F1
#
_entry.id   AF-A0A2Z5FYU5-F1
#
_cell.length_a   1.000
_cell.length_b   1.000
_cell.length_c   1.000
_cell.angle_alpha   90.00
_cell.angle_beta   90.00
_cell.angle_gamma   90.00
#
_symmetry.space_group_name_H-M   'P 1'
#
loop_
_entity.id
_entity.type
_entity.pdbx_description
1 polymer ?
#
loop_
_entity_poly.entity_id
_entity_poly.type
_entity_poly.pdbx_seq_one_letter_code
_entity_poly.pdbx_strand_id
1 'polypeptide(L)'
;MATSFAAEPLRSVIRDSGAELPVWPYVLGKVRGYSFEPLYKHAAQAALADPAFYELLSLVDALRDGRVRERKIALDMMSERLLENG
;
A
#
# COMPACT_ATOMS: atom_id res chain seq x y z
N MET A 1 -4.74 3.85 -8.58
CA MET A 1 -5.09 2.68 -7.74
C MET A 1 -4.53 2.96 -6.35
N ALA A 2 -5.26 2.74 -5.26
CA ALA A 2 -4.71 3.07 -3.93
C ALA A 2 -3.43 2.27 -3.64
N THR A 3 -2.55 2.80 -2.79
CA THR A 3 -1.38 2.08 -2.27
C THR A 3 -1.07 2.59 -0.85
N SER A 4 0.02 2.15 -0.22
CA SER A 4 0.45 2.59 1.11
C SER A 4 -0.73 2.48 2.11
N PHE A 5 -0.92 3.47 2.98
CA PHE A 5 -1.99 3.46 3.98
C PHE A 5 -3.41 3.50 3.40
N ALA A 6 -3.57 3.84 2.12
CA ALA A 6 -4.88 3.92 1.46
C ALA A 6 -5.34 2.57 0.87
N ALA A 7 -4.48 1.55 0.89
CA ALA A 7 -4.79 0.19 0.47
C ALA A 7 -4.76 -0.78 1.66
N GLU A 8 -5.35 -1.96 1.45
CA GLU A 8 -5.25 -3.03 2.44
C GLU A 8 -3.80 -3.54 2.56
N PRO A 9 -3.37 -3.99 3.74
CA PRO A 9 -4.16 -4.15 4.98
C PRO A 9 -4.22 -2.88 5.86
N LEU A 10 -3.43 -1.85 5.54
CA LEU A 10 -3.30 -0.68 6.41
C LEU A 10 -4.58 0.14 6.48
N ARG A 11 -5.34 0.21 5.38
CA ARG A 11 -6.63 0.90 5.32
C ARG A 11 -7.61 0.43 6.39
N SER A 12 -7.57 -0.85 6.76
CA SER A 12 -8.44 -1.42 7.80
C SER A 12 -8.11 -0.92 9.22
N VAL A 13 -6.87 -0.48 9.48
CA VAL A 13 -6.41 -0.08 10.82
C VAL A 13 -6.06 1.41 10.93
N ILE A 14 -5.87 2.08 9.80
CA ILE A 14 -5.56 3.51 9.74
C ILE A 14 -6.80 4.26 9.29
N ARG A 15 -7.39 5.04 10.21
CA ARG A 15 -8.47 5.96 9.85
C ARG A 15 -7.93 7.07 8.95
N ASP A 16 -8.59 7.25 7.82
CA ASP A 16 -8.39 8.40 6.95
C ASP A 16 -8.67 9.69 7.74
N SER A 17 -7.66 10.56 7.81
CA SER A 17 -7.75 11.87 8.47
C SER A 17 -8.26 12.97 7.53
N GLY A 18 -8.76 12.61 6.33
CA GLY A 18 -9.09 13.55 5.27
C GLY A 18 -7.87 14.03 4.48
N ALA A 19 -6.75 13.30 4.55
CA ALA A 19 -5.57 13.60 3.77
C ALA A 19 -5.74 13.08 2.33
N GLU A 20 -5.04 13.66 1.36
CA GLU A 20 -4.99 13.06 0.02
C GLU A 20 -4.40 11.65 0.10
N LEU A 21 -5.05 10.70 -0.59
CA LEU A 21 -4.66 9.31 -0.57
C LEU A 21 -3.50 9.03 -1.53
N PRO A 22 -2.49 8.24 -1.16
CA PRO A 22 -1.49 7.76 -2.10
C PRO A 22 -2.11 6.82 -3.13
N VAL A 23 -1.85 7.09 -4.41
CA VAL A 23 -2.32 6.24 -5.52
C VAL A 23 -1.19 5.95 -6.51
N TRP A 24 -1.11 4.72 -6.99
CA TRP A 24 -0.36 4.43 -8.22
C TRP A 24 -1.08 5.05 -9.43
N PRO A 25 -0.34 5.68 -10.36
CA PRO A 25 -0.89 6.15 -11.61
C PRO A 25 -1.35 4.93 -12.43
N TYR A 26 -2.67 4.77 -12.52
CA TYR A 26 -3.28 3.65 -13.21
C TYR A 26 -4.54 4.12 -13.94
N VAL A 27 -4.58 3.92 -15.26
CA VAL A 27 -5.60 4.49 -16.15
C VAL A 27 -7.03 4.05 -15.80
N LEU A 28 -7.19 2.84 -15.24
CA LEU A 28 -8.49 2.32 -14.79
C LEU A 28 -8.73 2.51 -13.28
N GLY A 29 -7.88 3.27 -12.60
CA GLY A 29 -8.01 3.55 -11.18
C GLY A 29 -9.22 4.43 -10.86
N LYS A 30 -9.95 4.10 -9.79
CA LYS A 30 -11.15 4.85 -9.36
C LYS A 30 -10.93 5.74 -8.13
N VAL A 31 -9.75 5.67 -7.53
CA VAL A 31 -9.39 6.43 -6.32
C VAL A 31 -8.64 7.68 -6.74
N ARG A 32 -9.08 8.84 -6.23
CA ARG A 32 -8.40 10.12 -6.37
C ARG A 32 -7.39 10.30 -5.24
N GLY A 33 -6.24 10.88 -5.56
CA GLY A 33 -5.23 11.27 -4.59
C GLY A 33 -3.90 11.60 -5.26
N TYR A 34 -2.82 11.68 -4.48
CA TYR A 34 -1.50 12.04 -5.01
C TYR A 34 -0.81 10.84 -5.64
N SER A 35 -0.09 11.07 -6.73
CA SER A 35 0.66 10.02 -7.42
C SER A 35 1.84 9.55 -6.56
N PHE A 36 1.85 8.27 -6.21
CA PHE A 36 2.96 7.60 -5.55
C PHE A 36 3.70 6.73 -6.57
N GLU A 37 5.01 6.92 -6.70
CA GLU A 37 5.80 6.20 -7.70
C GLU A 37 5.93 4.71 -7.33
N PRO A 38 5.36 3.78 -8.12
CA PRO A 38 5.44 2.36 -7.83
C PRO A 38 6.88 1.87 -7.95
N LEU A 39 7.23 0.81 -7.21
CA LEU A 39 8.54 0.15 -7.38
C LEU A 39 8.76 -0.41 -8.79
N TYR A 40 7.67 -0.73 -9.48
CA TYR A 40 7.70 -1.26 -10.84
C TYR A 40 6.52 -0.70 -11.63
N LYS A 41 6.74 -0.37 -12.91
CA LYS A 41 5.72 0.22 -13.81
C LYS A 41 4.44 -0.59 -13.97
N HIS A 42 4.45 -1.88 -13.61
CA HIS A 42 3.28 -2.76 -13.64
C HIS A 42 2.78 -3.18 -12.26
N ALA A 43 3.13 -2.46 -11.18
CA ALA A 43 2.69 -2.77 -9.83
C ALA A 43 1.17 -2.85 -9.71
N ALA A 44 0.43 -1.91 -10.32
CA ALA A 44 -1.04 -1.93 -10.31
C ALA A 44 -1.61 -3.18 -11.03
N GLN A 45 -1.04 -3.56 -12.17
CA GLN A 45 -1.47 -4.77 -12.90
C GLN A 45 -1.17 -6.04 -12.10
N ALA A 46 0.01 -6.13 -11.48
CA ALA A 46 0.40 -7.26 -10.64
C ALA A 46 -0.50 -7.37 -9.41
N ALA A 47 -0.80 -6.24 -8.77
CA ALA A 47 -1.72 -6.15 -7.64
C ALA A 47 -3.15 -6.59 -7.98
N LEU A 48 -3.62 -6.31 -9.20
CA LEU A 48 -4.93 -6.80 -9.65
C LEU A 48 -4.96 -8.31 -9.91
N ALA A 49 -3.81 -8.91 -10.22
CA ALA A 49 -3.70 -10.34 -10.50
C ALA A 49 -3.59 -11.18 -9.21
N ASP A 50 -2.98 -10.63 -8.16
CA ASP A 50 -2.75 -11.32 -6.89
C ASP A 50 -3.03 -10.38 -5.70
N PRO A 51 -4.15 -10.61 -4.96
CA PRO A 51 -4.50 -9.80 -3.80
C PRO A 51 -3.48 -9.87 -2.65
N ALA A 52 -2.87 -11.03 -2.40
CA ALA A 52 -1.86 -11.17 -1.35
C ALA A 52 -0.59 -10.39 -1.72
N PHE A 53 -0.21 -10.43 -3.00
CA PHE A 53 0.88 -9.61 -3.51
C PHE A 53 0.58 -8.11 -3.45
N TYR A 54 -0.66 -7.71 -3.70
CA TYR A 54 -1.08 -6.32 -3.56
C TYR A 54 -0.93 -5.79 -2.13
N GLU A 55 -1.32 -6.59 -1.12
CA GLU A 55 -1.10 -6.25 0.28
C GLU A 55 0.38 -6.02 0.58
N LEU A 56 1.26 -6.93 0.12
CA LEU A 56 2.70 -6.80 0.29
C LEU A 56 3.25 -5.52 -0.36
N LEU A 57 2.86 -5.23 -1.60
CA LEU A 57 3.26 -4.01 -2.30
C LEU A 57 2.80 -2.75 -1.56
N SER A 58 1.58 -2.76 -1.03
CA SER A 58 1.01 -1.64 -0.27
C SER A 58 1.77 -1.42 1.05
N LEU A 59 2.13 -2.50 1.76
CA LEU A 59 2.96 -2.42 2.96
C LEU A 59 4.35 -1.86 2.65
N VAL A 60 4.99 -2.31 1.56
CA VAL A 60 6.29 -1.77 1.13
C VAL A 60 6.19 -0.28 0.82
N ASP A 61 5.14 0.16 0.14
CA ASP A 61 4.95 1.58 -0.16
C ASP A 61 4.72 2.41 1.11
N ALA A 62 4.03 1.88 2.12
CA ALA A 62 3.91 2.55 3.43
C ALA A 62 5.24 2.66 4.17
N LEU A 63 6.14 1.69 4.01
CA LEU A 63 7.51 1.81 4.51
C LEU A 63 8.26 2.93 3.78
N ARG A 64 8.04 3.11 2.47
CA ARG A 64 8.70 4.12 1.63
C ARG A 64 8.12 5.54 1.80
N ASP A 65 6.82 5.68 2.07
CA ASP A 65 6.11 6.96 2.19
C ASP A 65 6.57 7.80 3.40
N GLY A 66 7.26 7.18 4.36
CA GLY A 66 8.00 7.90 5.42
C GLY A 66 7.16 8.44 6.58
N ARG A 67 5.83 8.22 6.58
CA ARG A 67 4.97 8.60 7.70
C ARG A 67 5.17 7.66 8.88
N VAL A 68 5.55 8.23 10.04
CA VAL A 68 6.04 7.46 11.20
C VAL A 68 5.04 6.40 11.70
N ARG A 69 3.75 6.76 11.80
CA ARG A 69 2.71 5.86 12.30
C ARG A 69 2.46 4.71 11.32
N GLU A 70 2.24 5.05 10.05
CA GLU A 70 1.96 4.12 8.96
C GLU A 70 3.13 3.15 8.77
N ARG A 71 4.36 3.67 8.78
CA ARG A 71 5.59 2.87 8.66
C ARG A 71 5.74 1.86 9.79
N LYS A 72 5.43 2.25 11.03
CA LYS A 72 5.51 1.34 12.18
C LYS A 72 4.54 0.17 12.01
N ILE A 73 3.27 0.47 11.75
CA ILE A 73 2.23 -0.56 11.57
C ILE A 73 2.57 -1.46 10.36
N ALA A 74 3.05 -0.87 9.26
CA ALA A 74 3.44 -1.63 8.08
C ALA A 74 4.60 -2.59 8.36
N LEU A 75 5.57 -2.18 9.16
CA LEU A 75 6.70 -3.02 9.54
C LEU A 75 6.25 -4.22 10.38
N ASP A 76 5.36 -3.99 11.34
CA ASP A 76 4.81 -5.04 12.20
C ASP A 76 4.05 -6.08 11.33
N MET A 77 3.12 -5.62 10.48
CA MET A 77 2.33 -6.47 9.56
C MET A 77 3.18 -7.23 8.53
N MET A 78 4.27 -6.63 8.05
CA MET A 78 5.20 -7.28 7.13
C MET A 78 6.02 -8.36 7.84
N SER A 79 6.46 -8.08 9.07
CA SER A 79 7.23 -9.02 9.87
C SER A 79 6.42 -10.26 10.22
N GLU A 80 5.14 -10.09 10.60
CA GLU A 80 4.20 -11.21 10.82
C GLU A 80 4.13 -12.13 9.59
N ARG A 81 3.89 -11.56 8.40
CA ARG A 81 3.80 -12.33 7.15
C ARG A 81 5.09 -13.07 6.78
N LEU A 82 6.25 -12.48 7.06
CA LEU A 82 7.54 -13.12 6.77
C LEU A 82 7.86 -14.24 7.77
N LEU A 83 7.45 -14.10 9.03
CA LEU A 83 7.65 -15.10 10.07
C LEU A 83 6.66 -16.28 9.95
N GLU A 84 5.45 -16.04 9.44
CA GLU A 84 4.45 -17.09 9.19
C GLU A 84 4.77 -17.94 7.95
N ASN A 85 5.55 -17.43 7.01
CA ASN A 85 5.94 -18.11 5.76
C ASN A 85 7.43 -18.51 5.71
N GLY A 86 8.13 -18.43 6.85
CA GLY A 86 9.57 -18.71 6.99
C GLY A 86 9.90 -20.13 7.44
#